data_AF-A0A917PEF5-F1
#
_entry.id   AF-A0A917PEF5-F1
#
_cell.length_a   1.000
_cell.length_b   1.000
_cell.length_c   1.000
_cell.angle_alpha   90.00
_cell.angle_beta   90.00
_cell.angle_gamma   90.00
#
_symmetry.space_group_name_H-M   'P 1'
#
loop_
_entity.id
_entity.type
_entity.pdbx_description
1 polymer ?
#
loop_
_entity_poly.entity_id
_entity_poly.type
_entity_poly.pdbx_seq_one_letter_code
_entity_poly.pdbx_strand_id
1 'polypeptide(L)'
;MIEISPEEFTDRHLQYAAEGLIYPQPEGSPLLEFAAGGRVLYLLDRCGPYTARPGMARVIVNGVLNRCAFTDARSESLSVQGVSGLEGVGQVLDRPRGGAPTLVVQARLMLVLNAHESLTDFRVGDWVSFATEPLLHGFTVTSPAR
;
A
#
# COMPACT_ATOMS: atom_id res chain seq x y z
N MET A 1 -14.17 -13.49 1.12
CA MET A 1 -14.74 -12.19 1.49
C MET A 1 -14.03 -11.75 2.75
N ILE A 2 -13.31 -10.64 2.73
CA ILE A 2 -12.57 -10.16 3.90
C ILE A 2 -13.45 -9.10 4.55
N GLU A 3 -14.15 -9.53 5.60
CA GLU A 3 -14.99 -8.69 6.47
C GLU A 3 -14.11 -8.00 7.51
N ILE A 4 -13.07 -7.27 7.08
CA ILE A 4 -12.24 -6.45 7.98
C ILE A 4 -12.63 -5.00 7.75
N SER A 5 -13.03 -4.30 8.82
CA SER A 5 -13.37 -2.88 8.73
C SER A 5 -12.12 -2.04 8.39
N PRO A 6 -12.26 -0.85 7.79
CA PRO A 6 -11.11 0.02 7.53
C PRO A 6 -10.28 0.33 8.78
N GLU A 7 -10.91 0.44 9.94
CA GLU A 7 -10.25 0.69 11.23
C GLU A 7 -9.40 -0.50 11.64
N GLU A 8 -9.95 -1.72 11.62
CA GLU A 8 -9.20 -2.94 11.95
C GLU A 8 -8.03 -3.17 10.99
N PHE A 9 -8.23 -2.88 9.69
CA PHE A 9 -7.15 -2.93 8.71
C PHE A 9 -6.05 -1.92 9.03
N THR A 10 -6.44 -0.69 9.37
CA THR A 10 -5.50 0.39 9.69
C THR A 10 -4.68 0.04 10.93
N ASP A 11 -5.32 -0.41 12.01
CA ASP A 11 -4.64 -0.78 13.25
C ASP A 11 -3.63 -1.92 13.03
N ARG A 12 -4.02 -2.93 12.25
CA ARG A 12 -3.16 -4.09 11.94
C ARG A 12 -1.90 -3.69 11.16
N HIS A 13 -2.02 -2.72 10.25
CA HIS A 13 -0.96 -2.34 9.32
C HIS A 13 -0.33 -0.98 9.60
N LEU A 14 -0.65 -0.36 10.74
CA LEU A 14 -0.20 0.97 11.17
C LEU A 14 1.32 1.18 11.08
N GLN A 15 2.08 0.15 11.44
CA GLN A 15 3.55 0.18 11.41
C GLN A 15 4.13 0.21 9.99
N TYR A 16 3.33 -0.12 8.97
CA TYR A 16 3.71 -0.15 7.55
C TYR A 16 3.24 1.09 6.77
N ALA A 17 2.70 2.09 7.47
CA ALA A 17 2.26 3.32 6.83
C ALA A 17 3.45 4.10 6.27
N ALA A 18 3.42 4.39 4.97
CA ALA A 18 4.41 5.19 4.28
C ALA A 18 4.23 6.68 4.60
N GLU A 19 5.34 7.39 4.76
CA GLU A 19 5.34 8.85 4.91
C GLU A 19 5.37 9.54 3.54
N GLY A 20 4.58 10.60 3.40
CA GLY A 20 4.52 11.37 2.17
C GLY A 20 3.62 12.59 2.27
N LEU A 21 3.39 13.23 1.13
CA LEU A 21 2.56 14.42 0.99
C LEU A 21 1.23 14.05 0.34
N ILE A 22 0.11 14.35 0.99
CA ILE A 22 -1.22 14.32 0.36
C ILE A 22 -1.45 15.68 -0.29
N TYR A 23 -1.70 15.69 -1.60
CA TYR A 23 -2.04 16.92 -2.32
C TYR A 23 -3.48 17.36 -2.05
N PRO A 24 -3.76 18.67 -2.17
CA PRO A 24 -5.13 19.19 -2.13
C PRO A 24 -6.01 18.50 -3.18
N GLN A 25 -7.25 18.21 -2.80
CA GLN A 25 -8.22 17.54 -3.66
C GLN A 25 -9.55 18.30 -3.64
N PRO A 26 -10.38 18.13 -4.69
CA PRO A 26 -11.76 18.58 -4.65
C PRO A 26 -12.49 18.03 -3.42
N GLU A 27 -13.38 18.85 -2.85
CA GLU A 27 -14.19 18.47 -1.71
C GLU A 27 -14.99 17.18 -2.00
N GLY A 28 -14.96 16.23 -1.07
CA GLY A 28 -15.66 14.95 -1.22
C GLY A 28 -15.03 13.97 -2.21
N SER A 29 -13.83 14.25 -2.75
CA SER A 29 -13.11 13.30 -3.62
C SER A 29 -12.86 11.97 -2.88
N PRO A 30 -13.19 10.82 -3.48
CA PRO A 30 -12.80 9.52 -2.94
C PRO A 30 -11.37 9.12 -3.34
N LEU A 31 -10.66 9.97 -4.10
CA LEU A 31 -9.34 9.67 -4.64
C LEU A 31 -8.28 10.57 -4.01
N LEU A 32 -7.33 9.95 -3.31
CA LEU A 32 -6.15 10.60 -2.74
C LEU A 32 -5.00 10.66 -3.75
N GLU A 33 -4.43 11.85 -3.91
CA GLU A 33 -3.13 12.04 -4.55
C GLU A 33 -2.03 12.07 -3.48
N PHE A 34 -1.20 11.02 -3.45
CA PHE A 34 -0.19 10.82 -2.42
C PHE A 34 1.21 10.72 -3.01
N ALA A 35 2.08 11.68 -2.69
CA ALA A 35 3.47 11.71 -3.12
C ALA A 35 4.38 11.05 -2.08
N ALA A 36 4.96 9.89 -2.42
CA ALA A 36 5.87 9.13 -1.57
C ALA A 36 6.86 8.31 -2.42
N GLY A 37 8.03 7.99 -1.88
CA GLY A 37 9.02 7.15 -2.59
C GLY A 37 9.49 7.71 -3.94
N GLY A 38 9.38 9.03 -4.16
CA GLY A 38 9.68 9.69 -5.44
C GLY A 38 8.64 9.43 -6.53
N ARG A 39 7.41 9.07 -6.17
CA ARG A 39 6.26 8.84 -7.06
C ARG A 39 5.03 9.56 -6.55
N VAL A 40 4.07 9.83 -7.44
CA VAL A 40 2.72 10.23 -7.08
C VAL A 40 1.81 9.03 -7.31
N LEU A 41 1.07 8.64 -6.28
CA LEU A 41 0.15 7.51 -6.26
C LEU A 41 -1.28 8.03 -6.20
N TYR A 42 -2.17 7.40 -6.96
CA TYR A 42 -3.61 7.63 -6.91
C TYR A 42 -4.26 6.51 -6.11
N LEU A 43 -4.80 6.83 -4.93
CA LEU A 43 -5.32 5.86 -3.97
C LEU A 43 -6.80 6.10 -3.71
N LEU A 44 -7.63 5.06 -3.77
CA LEU A 44 -9.00 5.14 -3.30
C LEU A 44 -9.00 5.27 -1.78
N ASP A 45 -9.56 6.36 -1.24
CA ASP A 45 -9.68 6.61 0.18
C ASP A 45 -10.62 5.60 0.84
N ARG A 46 -10.11 4.87 1.83
CA ARG A 46 -10.88 3.88 2.59
C ARG A 46 -11.25 4.34 4.00
N CYS A 47 -10.78 5.50 4.44
CA CYS A 47 -11.07 6.08 5.76
C CYS A 47 -12.24 7.08 5.73
N GLY A 48 -12.83 7.30 4.56
CA GLY A 48 -14.00 8.16 4.37
C GLY A 48 -13.63 9.62 4.08
N PRO A 49 -14.59 10.38 3.52
CA PRO A 49 -14.35 11.75 3.12
C PRO A 49 -13.94 12.59 4.33
N TYR A 50 -13.01 13.53 4.12
CA TYR A 50 -12.49 14.48 5.11
C TYR A 50 -11.51 13.94 6.16
N THR A 51 -11.27 12.63 6.24
CA THR A 51 -10.25 12.09 7.15
C THR A 51 -8.84 12.47 6.68
N ALA A 52 -8.58 12.36 5.38
CA ALA A 52 -7.35 12.80 4.77
C ALA A 52 -7.29 14.34 4.71
N ARG A 53 -6.31 14.94 5.40
CA ARG A 53 -6.00 16.37 5.27
C ARG A 53 -4.82 16.56 4.31
N PRO A 54 -4.87 17.56 3.42
CA PRO A 54 -3.70 17.93 2.60
C PRO A 54 -2.50 18.26 3.48
N GLY A 55 -1.31 17.90 3.03
CA GLY A 55 -0.06 18.07 3.77
C GLY A 55 0.65 16.76 4.09
N MET A 56 1.66 16.83 4.94
CA MET A 56 2.44 15.66 5.34
C MET A 56 1.56 14.68 6.11
N ALA A 57 1.59 13.42 5.70
CA ALA A 57 0.75 12.36 6.25
C ALA A 57 1.47 11.01 6.25
N ARG A 58 0.90 10.08 7.03
CA ARG A 58 1.23 8.65 6.97
C ARG A 58 0.05 7.91 6.35
N VAL A 59 0.32 7.13 5.30
CA VAL A 59 -0.70 6.41 4.54
C VAL A 59 -0.28 4.96 4.36
N ILE A 60 -1.15 4.03 4.74
CA ILE A 60 -0.98 2.63 4.38
C ILE A 60 -1.42 2.49 2.92
N VAL A 61 -0.46 2.18 2.05
CA VAL A 61 -0.71 1.95 0.63
C VAL A 61 -0.97 0.46 0.43
N ASN A 62 -2.20 0.13 0.04
CA ASN A 62 -2.62 -1.24 -0.17
C ASN A 62 -2.93 -1.52 -1.64
N GLY A 63 -2.42 -2.64 -2.15
CA GLY A 63 -2.69 -3.12 -3.50
C GLY A 63 -3.06 -4.59 -3.52
N VAL A 64 -3.77 -5.01 -4.56
CA VAL A 64 -4.06 -6.42 -4.83
C VAL A 64 -3.09 -6.92 -5.89
N LEU A 65 -2.37 -7.99 -5.60
CA LEU A 65 -1.39 -8.61 -6.50
C LEU A 65 -2.10 -9.27 -7.68
N ASN A 66 -1.67 -8.89 -8.88
CA ASN A 66 -1.91 -9.65 -10.12
C ASN A 66 -0.78 -10.68 -10.32
N ARG A 67 0.47 -10.26 -10.04
CA ARG A 67 1.66 -11.12 -10.17
C ARG A 67 2.62 -10.86 -9.03
N CYS A 68 3.24 -11.93 -8.51
CA CYS A 68 4.36 -11.85 -7.59
C CYS A 68 5.31 -13.02 -7.88
N ALA A 69 6.60 -12.75 -8.02
CA ALA A 69 7.61 -13.77 -8.30
C ALA A 69 8.95 -13.41 -7.66
N PHE A 70 9.74 -14.42 -7.28
CA PHE A 70 11.12 -14.22 -6.86
C PHE A 70 11.93 -13.52 -7.96
N THR A 71 12.91 -12.72 -7.54
CA THR A 71 13.83 -12.07 -8.47
C THR A 71 15.24 -12.07 -7.89
N ASP A 72 16.23 -12.07 -8.77
CA ASP A 72 17.64 -11.87 -8.41
C ASP A 72 18.02 -10.39 -8.29
N ALA A 73 17.14 -9.48 -8.69
CA ALA A 73 17.35 -8.04 -8.48
C ALA A 73 17.43 -7.71 -6.99
N ARG A 74 18.38 -6.84 -6.63
CA ARG A 74 18.65 -6.39 -5.24
C ARG A 74 18.58 -4.87 -5.10
N SER A 75 17.77 -4.24 -5.94
CA SER A 75 17.56 -2.80 -5.96
C SER A 75 16.08 -2.48 -6.09
N GLU A 76 15.60 -1.56 -5.25
CA GLU A 76 14.20 -1.17 -5.22
C GLU A 76 13.80 -0.39 -6.47
N SER A 77 12.70 -0.80 -7.08
CA SER A 77 12.07 -0.05 -8.17
C SER A 77 10.56 -0.01 -7.97
N LEU A 78 9.96 1.11 -8.35
CA LEU A 78 8.53 1.27 -8.34
C LEU A 78 8.11 2.18 -9.50
N SER A 79 7.11 1.73 -10.24
CA SER A 79 6.53 2.42 -11.38
C SER A 79 5.02 2.36 -11.28
N VAL A 80 4.36 3.47 -11.62
CA VAL A 80 2.90 3.51 -11.76
C VAL A 80 2.55 3.01 -13.16
N GLN A 81 1.63 2.06 -13.21
CA GLN A 81 1.14 1.43 -14.43
C GLN A 81 -0.29 1.88 -14.70
N GLY A 82 -0.50 2.54 -15.85
CA GLY A 82 -1.80 3.14 -16.18
C GLY A 82 -2.19 4.23 -15.18
N VAL A 83 -3.42 4.15 -14.65
CA VAL A 83 -3.98 5.18 -13.75
C VAL A 83 -3.51 4.98 -12.30
N SER A 84 -3.50 3.75 -11.82
CA SER A 84 -3.16 3.48 -10.41
C SER A 84 -2.56 2.10 -10.16
N GLY A 85 -2.23 1.30 -11.18
CA GLY A 85 -1.53 0.03 -10.96
C GLY A 85 -0.08 0.28 -10.53
N LEU A 86 0.56 -0.70 -9.91
CA LEU A 86 2.00 -0.66 -9.61
C LEU A 86 2.72 -1.83 -10.26
N GLU A 87 3.94 -1.58 -10.71
CA GLU A 87 4.93 -2.62 -10.97
C GLU A 87 6.24 -2.22 -10.29
N GLY A 88 6.86 -3.19 -9.63
CA GLY A 88 8.05 -2.91 -8.84
C GLY A 88 8.86 -4.13 -8.46
N VAL A 89 9.99 -3.83 -7.84
CA VAL A 89 10.89 -4.77 -7.20
C VAL A 89 11.17 -4.28 -5.79
N GLY A 90 11.11 -5.20 -4.83
CA GLY A 90 11.34 -4.87 -3.43
C GLY A 90 11.64 -6.09 -2.58
N GLN A 91 11.94 -5.82 -1.31
CA GLN A 91 12.21 -6.85 -0.32
C GLN A 91 10.97 -7.07 0.56
N VAL A 92 10.63 -8.34 0.81
CA VAL A 92 9.57 -8.73 1.75
C VAL A 92 10.03 -8.39 3.17
N LEU A 93 9.29 -7.50 3.83
CA LEU A 93 9.55 -7.10 5.21
C LEU A 93 8.75 -7.93 6.21
N ASP A 94 7.51 -8.28 5.86
CA ASP A 94 6.63 -9.04 6.74
C ASP A 94 5.60 -9.85 5.94
N ARG A 95 5.04 -10.85 6.62
CA ARG A 95 3.90 -11.65 6.17
C ARG A 95 2.87 -11.73 7.29
N PRO A 96 2.03 -10.69 7.48
CA PRO A 96 0.99 -10.66 8.49
C PRO A 96 0.11 -11.91 8.40
N ARG A 97 -0.22 -12.49 9.56
CA ARG A 97 -1.10 -13.66 9.64
C ARG A 97 -2.55 -13.24 9.87
N GLY A 98 -3.49 -13.99 9.31
CA GLY A 98 -4.93 -13.78 9.46
C GLY A 98 -5.52 -12.81 8.42
N GLY A 99 -6.71 -13.11 7.91
CA GLY A 99 -7.32 -12.38 6.79
C GLY A 99 -6.88 -12.89 5.41
N ALA A 100 -6.68 -11.98 4.45
CA ALA A 100 -6.12 -12.30 3.14
C ALA A 100 -4.70 -12.86 3.26
N PRO A 101 -4.24 -13.63 2.27
CA PRO A 101 -2.82 -13.73 1.97
C PRO A 101 -2.24 -12.32 1.74
N THR A 102 -1.34 -11.87 2.63
CA THR A 102 -0.75 -10.53 2.60
C THR A 102 0.78 -10.59 2.70
N LEU A 103 1.47 -9.80 1.89
CA LEU A 103 2.90 -9.50 2.01
C LEU A 103 3.09 -8.01 2.25
N VAL A 104 4.04 -7.66 3.10
CA VAL A 104 4.53 -6.28 3.21
C VAL A 104 5.84 -6.20 2.47
N VAL A 105 5.94 -5.31 1.49
CA VAL A 105 7.12 -5.17 0.63
C VAL A 105 7.66 -3.74 0.70
N GLN A 106 8.97 -3.61 0.90
CA GLN A 106 9.70 -2.35 0.74
C GLN A 106 10.15 -2.21 -0.72
N ALA A 107 9.52 -1.29 -1.45
CA ALA A 107 9.81 -0.98 -2.84
C ALA A 107 9.69 0.53 -3.10
N ARG A 108 10.71 1.30 -2.71
CA ARG A 108 10.76 2.78 -2.57
C ARG A 108 9.88 3.34 -1.46
N LEU A 109 8.78 2.69 -1.16
CA LEU A 109 7.94 2.87 0.02
C LEU A 109 7.44 1.50 0.50
N MET A 110 6.89 1.47 1.71
CA MET A 110 6.21 0.29 2.23
C MET A 110 4.86 0.10 1.54
N LEU A 111 4.62 -1.12 1.06
CA LEU A 111 3.39 -1.53 0.39
C LEU A 111 2.79 -2.73 1.11
N VAL A 112 1.50 -2.69 1.38
CA VAL A 112 0.73 -3.83 1.89
C VAL A 112 0.04 -4.51 0.70
N LEU A 113 0.54 -5.65 0.28
CA LEU A 113 0.13 -6.33 -0.95
C LEU A 113 -0.70 -7.58 -0.60
N ASN A 114 -1.98 -7.55 -0.93
CA ASN A 114 -2.88 -8.69 -0.74
C ASN A 114 -2.91 -9.56 -2.01
N ALA A 115 -3.13 -10.86 -1.89
CA ALA A 115 -3.37 -11.74 -3.02
C ALA A 115 -4.65 -12.55 -2.85
N HIS A 116 -5.19 -13.04 -3.98
CA HIS A 116 -6.26 -14.04 -3.97
C HIS A 116 -5.74 -15.45 -3.68
N GLU A 117 -4.49 -15.71 -4.05
CA GLU A 117 -3.81 -17.00 -3.89
C GLU A 117 -2.86 -17.00 -2.67
N SER A 118 -2.43 -18.19 -2.27
CA SER A 118 -1.48 -18.37 -1.17
C SER A 118 -0.13 -17.71 -1.48
N LEU A 119 0.46 -17.07 -0.47
CA LEU A 119 1.80 -16.46 -0.52
C LEU A 119 2.78 -17.19 0.42
N THR A 120 2.57 -18.49 0.63
CA THR A 120 3.33 -19.30 1.61
C THR A 120 4.80 -19.49 1.26
N ASP A 121 5.15 -19.40 -0.02
CA ASP A 121 6.51 -19.64 -0.48
C ASP A 121 7.44 -18.46 -0.20
N PHE A 122 6.88 -17.25 -0.08
CA PHE A 122 7.62 -16.03 0.22
C PHE A 122 7.91 -15.88 1.72
N ARG A 123 9.14 -15.47 2.03
CA ARG A 123 9.66 -15.27 3.38
C ARG A 123 10.19 -13.85 3.55
N VAL A 124 10.24 -13.41 4.81
CA VAL A 124 10.91 -12.15 5.16
C VAL A 124 12.36 -12.19 4.69
N GLY A 125 12.78 -11.12 4.03
CA GLY A 125 14.10 -10.98 3.41
C GLY A 125 14.16 -11.36 1.94
N ASP A 126 13.15 -12.07 1.40
CA ASP A 126 13.10 -12.42 -0.01
C ASP A 126 12.91 -11.18 -0.87
N TRP A 127 13.50 -11.22 -2.07
CA TRP A 127 13.31 -10.19 -3.07
C TRP A 127 12.31 -10.65 -4.11
N VAL A 128 11.33 -9.78 -4.37
CA VAL A 128 10.22 -10.07 -5.27
C VAL A 128 10.08 -9.00 -6.33
N SER A 129 9.71 -9.44 -7.52
CA SER A 129 9.09 -8.59 -8.55
C SER A 129 7.58 -8.78 -8.47
N PHE A 130 6.83 -7.68 -8.57
CA PHE A 130 5.39 -7.73 -8.42
C PHE A 130 4.69 -6.75 -9.36
N ALA A 131 3.41 -7.05 -9.63
CA ALA A 131 2.48 -6.15 -10.27
C ALA A 131 1.13 -6.19 -9.56
N THR A 132 0.46 -5.04 -9.43
CA THR A 132 -0.86 -4.93 -8.80
C THR A 132 -1.97 -4.68 -9.82
N GLU A 133 -3.18 -5.08 -9.46
CA GLU A 133 -4.39 -4.61 -10.12
C GLU A 133 -4.68 -3.14 -9.73
N PRO A 134 -5.20 -2.33 -10.66
CA PRO A 134 -5.94 -1.11 -10.30
C PRO A 134 -7.28 -1.46 -9.63
N LEU A 135 -7.78 -0.73 -8.64
CA LEU A 135 -7.23 0.47 -7.99
C LEU A 135 -6.43 0.13 -6.71
N LEU A 136 -5.47 1.00 -6.36
CA LEU A 136 -4.85 0.98 -5.05
C LEU A 136 -5.78 1.61 -4.01
N HIS A 137 -5.58 1.22 -2.75
CA HIS A 137 -6.32 1.74 -1.61
C HIS A 137 -5.38 2.50 -0.67
N GLY A 138 -5.87 3.62 -0.16
CA GLY A 138 -5.18 4.43 0.84
C GLY A 138 -5.93 4.40 2.16
N PHE A 139 -5.21 4.14 3.24
CA PHE A 139 -5.73 4.27 4.60
C PHE A 139 -4.88 5.29 5.35
N THR A 140 -5.45 6.46 5.62
CA THR A 140 -4.74 7.53 6.34
C THR A 140 -4.63 7.19 7.81
N VAL A 141 -3.43 7.31 8.35
CA VAL A 141 -3.16 7.13 9.77
C VAL A 141 -3.33 8.47 10.48
N THR A 142 -4.38 8.62 11.27
CA THR A 142 -4.51 9.74 12.19
C THR A 142 -3.68 9.48 13.44
N SER A 143 -2.70 10.34 13.72
CA SER A 143 -2.16 10.40 15.09
C SER A 143 -3.29 10.80 16.04
N PRO A 144 -3.41 10.19 17.23
CA PRO A 144 -4.35 10.68 18.24
C PRO A 144 -4.04 12.16 18.49
N ALA A 145 -5.08 12.99 18.54
CA ALA A 145 -4.94 14.38 18.92
C ALA A 145 -4.20 14.44 20.27
N ARG A 146 -3.07 15.15 20.30
CA ARG A 146 -2.35 15.44 21.55
C ARG A 146 -3.15 16.39 22.41
#